data_AF-A0A2E5K2D2-F1
#
_entry.id   AF-A0A2E5K2D2-F1
#
_cell.length_a   1.000
_cell.length_b   1.000
_cell.length_c   1.000
_cell.angle_alpha   90.00
_cell.angle_beta   90.00
_cell.angle_gamma   90.00
#
_symmetry.space_group_name_H-M   'P 1'
#
loop_
_entity.id
_entity.type
_entity.pdbx_description
1 polymer ?
#
loop_
_entity_poly.entity_id
_entity_poly.type
_entity_poly.pdbx_seq_one_letter_code
_entity_poly.pdbx_strand_id
1 'polypeptide(L)' 'MLKAKFNPDELDTPPKALAQINPHYPSELTRSKIEGHVSVVYVVTEKGDVTAIRITEATHRAFVDAVIATL' A
#
# COMPACT_ATOMS: atom_id res chain seq x y z
N MET A 1 -19.86 -8.19 -0.02
CA MET A 1 -19.47 -7.77 1.34
C MET A 1 -18.17 -8.48 1.72
N LEU A 2 -17.04 -7.79 1.73
CA LEU A 2 -15.79 -8.32 2.30
C LEU A 2 -15.82 -8.01 3.80
N LYS A 3 -16.10 -9.00 4.64
CA LYS A 3 -15.94 -8.86 6.11
C LYS A 3 -14.44 -9.04 6.40
N ALA A 4 -13.76 -7.98 6.85
CA ALA A 4 -12.45 -8.13 7.48
C ALA A 4 -12.62 -9.10 8.65
N LYS A 5 -11.91 -10.23 8.63
CA LYS A 5 -12.18 -11.32 9.58
C LYS A 5 -11.45 -11.19 10.90
N PHE A 6 -10.44 -10.34 11.06
CA PHE A 6 -9.73 -10.17 12.34
C PHE A 6 -9.18 -8.74 12.47
N ASN A 7 -9.27 -8.16 13.67
CA ASN A 7 -8.52 -6.96 14.05
C ASN A 7 -7.09 -7.39 14.47
N PRO A 8 -6.00 -6.68 14.12
CA PRO A 8 -4.64 -7.05 14.54
C PRO A 8 -4.47 -7.38 16.03
N ASP A 9 -5.26 -6.75 16.91
CA ASP A 9 -5.25 -6.99 18.36
C ASP A 9 -5.84 -8.36 18.76
N GLU A 10 -6.52 -9.04 17.84
CA GLU A 10 -7.08 -10.39 18.02
C GLU A 10 -6.09 -11.49 17.61
N LEU A 11 -4.91 -11.13 17.10
CA LEU A 11 -3.88 -12.08 16.70
C LEU A 11 -2.87 -12.28 17.83
N ASP A 12 -2.52 -13.54 18.12
CA ASP A 12 -1.43 -13.87 19.06
C ASP A 12 -0.10 -13.23 18.63
N THR A 13 0.09 -13.04 17.32
CA THR A 13 1.22 -12.31 16.77
C THR A 13 0.77 -11.53 15.53
N PRO A 14 0.80 -10.18 15.58
CA PRO A 14 0.44 -9.38 14.42
C PRO A 14 1.48 -9.51 13.30
N PRO A 15 1.09 -9.31 12.03
CA PRO A 15 2.03 -9.24 10.92
C PRO A 15 3.09 -8.16 11.17
N LYS A 16 4.36 -8.51 11.02
CA LYS A 16 5.48 -7.58 11.11
C LYS A 16 6.08 -7.39 9.73
N ALA A 17 6.24 -6.14 9.30
CA ALA A 17 6.91 -5.82 8.05
C ALA A 17 8.38 -6.29 8.11
N LEU A 18 8.74 -7.22 7.23
CA LEU A 18 10.12 -7.68 7.05
C LEU A 18 10.88 -6.77 6.08
N ALA A 19 10.19 -6.30 5.03
CA ALA A 19 10.68 -5.34 4.08
C ALA A 19 9.55 -4.40 3.67
N GLN A 20 9.87 -3.13 3.46
CA GLN A 20 8.96 -2.13 2.91
C GLN A 20 9.75 -1.31 1.90
N ILE A 21 9.53 -1.60 0.62
CA ILE A 21 10.22 -0.91 -0.46
C ILE A 21 9.53 0.43 -0.67
N ASN A 22 10.32 1.51 -0.67
CA ASN A 22 9.78 2.82 -0.98
C ASN A 22 9.45 2.91 -2.49
N PRO A 23 8.24 3.36 -2.85
CA PRO A 23 7.88 3.60 -4.24
C PRO A 23 8.84 4.59 -4.91
N HIS A 24 9.18 4.32 -6.17
CA HIS A 24 9.94 5.27 -6.97
C HIS A 24 9.07 6.49 -7.27
N TYR A 25 9.62 7.68 -7.04
CA TYR A 25 8.89 8.91 -7.30
C TYR A 25 8.66 9.09 -8.83
N PRO A 26 7.43 9.39 -9.30
CA PRO A 26 7.13 9.49 -10.73
C PRO A 26 7.91 10.60 -11.42
N SER A 27 8.62 10.27 -12.49
CA SER A 27 9.48 11.22 -13.22
C SER A 27 8.71 12.40 -13.82
N GLU A 28 7.45 12.17 -14.20
CA GLU A 28 6.55 13.20 -14.74
C GLU A 28 6.20 14.29 -13.72
N LEU A 29 6.22 13.96 -12.43
CA LEU A 29 5.91 14.91 -11.34
C LEU A 29 7.16 15.63 -10.82
N THR A 30 8.36 15.13 -11.13
CA THR A 30 9.61 15.64 -10.57
C THR A 30 9.88 17.09 -11.00
N ARG A 31 9.65 17.42 -12.27
CA ARG A 31 9.89 18.77 -12.79
C ARG A 31 8.95 19.81 -12.18
N SER A 32 7.70 19.40 -11.97
CA SER A 32 6.64 20.24 -11.42
C SER A 32 6.62 20.27 -9.89
N LYS A 33 7.48 19.47 -9.22
CA LYS A 33 7.58 19.34 -7.76
C LYS A 33 6.23 19.09 -7.09
N ILE A 34 5.40 18.25 -7.72
CA ILE A 34 4.06 17.96 -7.22
C ILE A 34 4.19 16.96 -6.09
N GLU A 35 3.79 17.33 -4.88
CA GLU A 35 3.75 16.40 -3.76
C GLU A 35 2.41 15.65 -3.71
N GLY A 36 2.37 14.56 -2.97
CA GLY A 36 1.16 13.78 -2.87
C GLY A 36 1.23 12.62 -1.90
N HIS A 37 0.06 12.03 -1.67
CA HIS A 37 -0.10 10.86 -0.84
C HIS A 37 -1.02 9.84 -1.53
N VAL A 38 -0.83 8.58 -1.15
CA VAL A 38 -1.68 7.47 -1.55
C VAL A 38 -1.95 6.65 -0.31
N SER A 39 -3.22 6.46 0.00
CA SER A 39 -3.69 5.58 1.07
C SER A 39 -4.10 4.25 0.47
N VAL A 40 -3.48 3.17 0.94
CA VAL A 40 -3.70 1.81 0.43
C VAL A 40 -4.13 0.89 1.55
N VAL A 41 -5.15 0.08 1.29
CA VAL A 41 -5.57 -1.03 2.13
C VAL A 41 -5.28 -2.32 1.38
N TYR A 42 -4.65 -3.27 2.03
CA TYR A 42 -4.31 -4.58 1.47
C TYR A 42 -4.40 -5.66 2.55
N VAL A 43 -4.31 -6.92 2.14
CA VAL A 43 -4.31 -8.08 3.02
C VAL A 43 -2.95 -8.74 2.96
N VAL A 44 -2.33 -8.96 4.12
CA VAL A 44 -1.12 -9.78 4.25
C VAL A 44 -1.54 -11.21 4.55
N THR A 45 -1.06 -12.16 3.75
CA THR A 45 -1.35 -13.59 3.94
C THR A 45 -0.46 -14.19 5.03
N GLU A 46 -0.77 -15.42 5.45
CA GLU A 46 0.06 -16.18 6.40
C GLU A 46 1.51 -16.40 5.91
N LYS A 47 1.74 -16.33 4.59
CA LYS A 47 3.07 -16.43 3.98
C LYS A 47 3.83 -15.10 3.95
N GLY A 48 3.17 -14.00 4.30
CA GLY A 48 3.72 -12.64 4.20
C GLY A 48 3.44 -11.95 2.86
N ASP A 49 2.76 -12.60 1.92
CA ASP A 49 2.43 -12.02 0.61
C ASP A 49 1.34 -10.94 0.73
N VAL A 50 1.45 -9.87 -0.07
CA VAL A 50 0.46 -8.80 -0.17
C VAL A 50 -0.59 -9.15 -1.24
N THR A 51 -1.88 -9.07 -0.88
CA THR A 51 -3.01 -9.39 -1.76
C THR A 51 -4.18 -8.42 -1.54
N ALA A 52 -5.21 -8.50 -2.40
CA ALA A 52 -6.45 -7.72 -2.29
C ALA A 52 -6.22 -6.20 -2.13
N ILE A 53 -5.26 -5.66 -2.88
CA ILE A 53 -4.87 -4.24 -2.85
C ILE A 53 -6.04 -3.37 -3.28
N ARG A 54 -6.32 -2.33 -2.49
CA ARG A 54 -7.31 -1.32 -2.79
C ARG A 54 -6.81 0.05 -2.38
N ILE A 55 -6.80 0.98 -3.33
CA ILE A 55 -6.52 2.39 -3.08
C ILE A 55 -7.77 3.04 -2.49
N THR A 56 -7.65 3.64 -1.32
CA THR A 56 -8.75 4.36 -0.68
C THR A 56 -8.70 5.85 -0.97
N GLU A 57 -7.51 6.38 -1.20
CA GLU A 57 -7.29 7.80 -1.49
C GLU A 57 -5.99 7.97 -2.28
N ALA A 58 -5.97 8.92 -3.21
CA ALA A 58 -4.76 9.32 -3.91
C ALA A 58 -4.88 10.77 -4.38
N THR A 59 -3.80 11.55 -4.23
CA THR A 59 -3.75 12.91 -4.75
C THR A 59 -3.49 12.97 -6.25
N HIS A 60 -2.77 11.97 -6.79
CA HIS A 60 -2.46 11.87 -8.22
C HIS A 60 -2.33 10.42 -8.65
N ARG A 61 -2.83 10.10 -9.85
CA ARG A 61 -2.79 8.75 -10.41
C ARG A 61 -1.36 8.22 -10.56
N ALA A 62 -0.41 9.06 -10.97
CA ALA A 62 0.99 8.64 -11.11
C ALA A 62 1.60 8.10 -9.81
N PHE A 63 1.17 8.60 -8.64
CA PHE A 63 1.60 8.04 -7.36
C PHE A 63 1.00 6.67 -7.09
N VAL A 64 -0.24 6.43 -7.54
CA VAL A 64 -0.87 5.10 -7.46
C VAL A 64 -0.08 4.08 -8.26
N ASP A 65 0.27 4.41 -9.50
CA ASP A 65 1.01 3.51 -10.39
C ASP A 65 2.39 3.16 -9.80
N ALA A 66 3.07 4.16 -9.20
CA ALA A 66 4.33 3.94 -8.50
C ALA A 66 4.22 3.01 -7.30
N VAL A 67 3.16 3.14 -6.49
CA VAL A 67 2.92 2.29 -5.32
C VAL A 67 2.62 0.85 -5.75
N ILE A 68 1.72 0.65 -6.72
CA ILE A 68 1.33 -0.68 -7.20
C ILE A 68 2.54 -1.44 -7.77
N ALA A 69 3.47 -0.75 -8.42
CA ALA A 69 4.67 -1.38 -8.97
C ALA A 69 5.65 -1.93 -7.91
N THR A 70 5.47 -1.56 -6.63
CA THR A 70 6.37 -1.95 -5.52
C THR A 70 5.77 -2.94 -4.51
N LEU A 71 4.46 -3.18 -4.56
CA LEU A 71 3.73 -4.11 -3.68
C LEU A 71 3.77 -5.53 -4.22
#